data_AF-A0A8E2H3Y4-F1
#
_entry.id   AF-A0A8E2H3Y4-F1
#
_cell.length_a   1.000
_cell.length_b   1.000
_cell.length_c   1.000
_cell.angle_alpha   90.00
_cell.angle_beta   90.00
_cell.angle_gamma   90.00
#
_symmetry.space_group_name_H-M   'P 1'
#
loop_
_entity.id
_entity.type
_entity.pdbx_description
1 polymer ?
#
loop_
_entity_poly.entity_id
_entity_poly.type
_entity_poly.pdbx_seq_one_letter_code
_entity_poly.pdbx_strand_id
1 'polypeptide(L)'
;MSKINYQELREAAEQATQDEWVAYILPGHNGIYPARTSEGRHCGYFIDWPGIDGQRNAGANARYIAAIPPKVALALLDEINALEETRINDVCRIAELTKQLESAKSKLNEQREHYEGVIADGGKRIAELEKQCAESERKALSNFEECAAMAERIEELEQANTRQDANINHQQEGVTQSVTRYIYHYNAVNGSDSMSGIARLTFMIKSQSDLDALKSALSKVGGFRAKAITSLSYLGCEEDSKR
;
A
#
# COMPACT_ATOMS: atom_id res chain seq x y z
N MET A 1 -69.12 -5.47 21.86
CA MET A 1 -69.23 -4.12 22.44
C MET A 1 -69.97 -3.27 21.44
N SER A 2 -71.14 -2.71 21.77
CA SER A 2 -71.75 -1.69 20.91
C SER A 2 -70.85 -0.47 20.91
N LYS A 3 -70.60 0.11 19.74
CA LYS A 3 -69.83 1.34 19.63
C LYS A 3 -70.66 2.46 20.27
N ILE A 4 -70.14 3.11 21.30
CA ILE A 4 -70.80 4.28 21.88
C ILE A 4 -70.87 5.36 20.80
N ASN A 5 -72.05 5.91 20.56
CA ASN A 5 -72.21 7.04 19.67
C ASN A 5 -71.96 8.34 20.47
N TYR A 6 -70.73 8.84 20.40
CA TYR A 6 -70.33 10.08 21.10
C TYR A 6 -71.09 11.32 20.62
N GLN A 7 -71.53 11.32 19.36
CA GLN A 7 -72.31 12.43 18.80
C GLN A 7 -73.72 12.47 19.38
N GLU A 8 -74.40 11.32 19.43
CA GLU A 8 -75.71 11.20 20.08
C GLU A 8 -75.62 11.56 21.57
N LEU A 9 -74.55 11.14 22.26
CA LEU A 9 -74.33 11.49 23.67
C LEU A 9 -74.10 13.00 23.85
N ARG A 10 -73.33 13.64 22.97
CA ARG A 10 -73.12 15.09 22.98
C ARG A 10 -74.43 15.84 22.78
N GLU A 11 -75.21 15.49 21.76
CA GLU A 11 -76.50 16.12 21.46
C GLU A 11 -77.48 15.98 22.63
N ALA A 12 -77.55 14.79 23.24
CA ALA A 12 -78.37 14.57 24.42
C ALA A 12 -77.91 15.41 25.61
N ALA A 13 -76.60 15.53 25.83
CA ALA A 13 -76.04 16.34 26.90
C ALA A 13 -76.24 17.84 26.67
N GLU A 14 -76.15 18.35 25.43
CA GLU A 14 -76.41 19.75 25.08
C GLU A 14 -77.89 20.13 25.28
N GLN A 15 -78.82 19.21 24.99
CA GLN A 15 -80.26 19.44 25.20
C GLN A 15 -80.68 19.37 26.67
N ALA A 16 -79.89 18.72 27.53
CA ALA A 16 -80.18 18.54 28.94
C ALA A 16 -79.80 19.78 29.78
N THR A 17 -80.31 19.86 31.01
CA THR A 17 -80.01 21.00 31.90
C THR A 17 -78.58 20.92 32.44
N GLN A 18 -77.85 22.04 32.30
CA GLN A 18 -76.41 22.14 32.59
C GLN A 18 -76.05 22.42 34.06
N ASP A 19 -77.04 22.63 34.91
CA ASP A 19 -76.84 22.90 36.34
C ASP A 19 -76.22 21.71 37.06
N GLU A 20 -75.71 21.94 38.27
CA GLU A 20 -75.23 20.86 39.13
C GLU A 20 -76.39 19.91 39.46
N TRP A 21 -76.11 18.61 39.35
CA TRP A 21 -77.06 17.58 39.74
C TRP A 21 -76.71 17.13 41.17
N VAL A 22 -77.68 17.18 42.07
CA VAL A 22 -77.50 16.71 43.45
C VAL A 22 -78.36 15.48 43.70
N ALA A 23 -77.74 14.39 44.14
CA ALA A 23 -78.44 13.20 44.62
C ALA A 23 -79.03 13.45 46.01
N TYR A 24 -80.35 13.48 46.13
CA TYR A 24 -81.02 13.57 47.42
C TYR A 24 -81.43 12.17 47.90
N ILE A 25 -81.19 11.85 49.18
CA ILE A 25 -81.56 10.55 49.76
C ILE A 25 -82.64 10.81 50.81
N LEU A 26 -83.87 10.37 50.54
CA LEU A 26 -84.97 10.49 51.51
C LEU A 26 -85.08 9.25 52.40
N PRO A 27 -84.82 9.35 53.71
CA PRO A 27 -85.08 8.26 54.64
C PRO A 27 -86.59 8.00 54.72
N GLY A 28 -87.03 6.76 54.49
CA GLY A 28 -88.42 6.34 54.70
C GLY A 28 -89.37 6.41 53.49
N HIS A 29 -88.92 6.93 52.34
CA HIS A 29 -89.69 6.92 51.08
C HIS A 29 -89.06 5.96 50.07
N ASN A 30 -89.16 4.64 50.32
CA ASN A 30 -88.84 3.54 49.40
C ASN A 30 -87.79 3.89 48.32
N GLY A 31 -86.61 4.34 48.73
CA GLY A 31 -85.50 4.58 47.81
C GLY A 31 -85.75 5.59 46.68
N ILE A 32 -86.43 6.72 46.93
CA ILE A 32 -86.54 7.81 45.95
C ILE A 32 -85.28 8.69 46.01
N TYR A 33 -84.56 8.79 44.87
CA TYR A 33 -83.29 9.50 44.76
C TYR A 33 -83.27 10.48 43.57
N PRO A 34 -83.72 11.74 43.74
CA PRO A 34 -83.71 12.69 42.63
C PRO A 34 -82.31 13.28 42.40
N ALA A 35 -81.99 13.53 41.14
CA ALA A 35 -81.09 14.61 40.73
C ALA A 35 -81.91 15.91 40.62
N ARG A 36 -81.41 17.03 41.14
CA ARG A 36 -82.04 18.36 41.00
C ARG A 36 -81.04 19.40 40.54
N THR A 37 -81.53 20.39 39.79
CA THR A 37 -80.82 21.66 39.57
C THR A 37 -80.94 22.56 40.81
N SER A 38 -79.88 23.30 41.12
CA SER A 38 -79.72 24.00 42.41
C SER A 38 -80.78 25.07 42.72
N GLU A 39 -81.55 25.54 41.73
CA GLU A 39 -82.47 26.68 41.89
C GLU A 39 -83.98 26.33 41.87
N GLY A 40 -84.36 25.05 41.73
CA GLY A 40 -85.77 24.66 41.60
C GLY A 40 -86.54 24.57 42.92
N ARG A 41 -87.32 25.62 43.26
CA ARG A 41 -88.35 25.56 44.32
C ARG A 41 -89.49 24.61 43.90
N HIS A 42 -89.52 23.42 44.50
CA HIS A 42 -90.63 22.44 44.51
C HIS A 42 -91.28 22.05 43.17
N CYS A 43 -90.60 21.23 42.35
CA CYS A 43 -91.24 20.49 41.25
C CYS A 43 -90.68 19.05 41.16
N GLY A 44 -91.28 18.08 41.85
CA GLY A 44 -91.11 16.63 41.57
C GLY A 44 -89.72 15.99 41.80
N TYR A 45 -89.69 14.65 41.72
CA TYR A 45 -88.48 13.83 41.59
C TYR A 45 -88.31 13.51 40.10
N PHE A 46 -87.15 13.80 39.48
CA PHE A 46 -86.97 13.61 38.03
C PHE A 46 -86.63 12.17 37.63
N ILE A 47 -86.03 11.40 38.55
CA ILE A 47 -85.70 9.98 38.36
C ILE A 47 -86.11 9.23 39.64
N ASP A 48 -87.07 8.31 39.52
CA ASP A 48 -87.34 7.29 40.52
C ASP A 48 -86.64 6.01 40.07
N TRP A 49 -85.68 5.51 40.85
CA TRP A 49 -84.91 4.31 40.50
C TRP A 49 -85.47 3.12 41.31
N PRO A 50 -86.40 2.32 40.73
CA PRO A 50 -86.95 1.16 41.44
C PRO A 50 -85.89 0.09 41.71
N GLY A 51 -84.77 0.13 40.99
CA GLY A 51 -83.69 -0.84 41.08
C GLY A 51 -84.07 -2.20 40.51
N ILE A 52 -83.11 -2.87 39.89
CA ILE A 52 -83.18 -4.31 39.57
C ILE A 52 -82.71 -5.17 40.75
N ASP A 53 -82.15 -4.54 41.78
CA ASP A 53 -81.57 -5.15 42.97
C ASP A 53 -82.38 -4.90 44.26
N GLY A 54 -83.64 -4.47 44.13
CA GLY A 54 -84.49 -4.12 45.28
C GLY A 54 -83.98 -2.90 46.03
N GLN A 55 -83.42 -1.92 45.32
CA GLN A 55 -82.95 -0.62 45.83
C GLN A 55 -81.71 -0.68 46.75
N ARG A 56 -81.03 -1.83 46.85
CA ARG A 56 -79.83 -1.98 47.71
C ARG A 56 -78.73 -0.96 47.40
N ASN A 57 -78.51 -0.65 46.13
CA ASN A 57 -77.48 0.31 45.70
C ASN A 57 -78.04 1.66 45.23
N ALA A 58 -79.33 1.91 45.41
CA ALA A 58 -79.99 3.03 44.75
C ALA A 58 -79.41 4.41 45.15
N GLY A 59 -78.95 4.57 46.40
CA GLY A 59 -78.22 5.78 46.81
C GLY A 59 -76.84 5.94 46.19
N ALA A 60 -76.14 4.84 45.89
CA ALA A 60 -74.86 4.89 45.19
C ALA A 60 -75.05 5.23 43.70
N ASN A 61 -76.06 4.63 43.05
CA ASN A 61 -76.38 4.89 41.65
C ASN A 61 -76.81 6.34 41.43
N ALA A 62 -77.65 6.88 42.31
CA ALA A 62 -78.06 8.28 42.23
C ALA A 62 -76.88 9.24 42.39
N ARG A 63 -75.98 8.98 43.35
CA ARG A 63 -74.74 9.75 43.50
C ARG A 63 -73.86 9.67 42.25
N TYR A 64 -73.74 8.50 41.63
CA TYR A 64 -72.97 8.33 40.39
C TYR A 64 -73.56 9.13 39.23
N ILE A 65 -74.88 9.04 38.99
CA ILE A 65 -75.57 9.80 37.95
C ILE A 65 -75.44 11.31 38.21
N ALA A 66 -75.61 11.75 39.45
CA ALA A 66 -75.47 13.14 39.84
C ALA A 66 -74.03 13.66 39.69
N ALA A 67 -73.02 12.80 39.80
CA ALA A 67 -71.61 13.16 39.61
C ALA A 67 -71.22 13.34 38.14
N ILE A 68 -72.04 12.89 37.19
CA ILE A 68 -71.83 13.05 35.75
C ILE A 68 -73.03 13.80 35.15
N PRO A 69 -73.26 15.06 35.54
CA PRO A 69 -74.27 15.88 34.89
C PRO A 69 -73.87 16.16 33.44
N PRO A 70 -74.80 16.64 32.59
CA PRO A 70 -74.54 16.93 31.19
C PRO A 70 -73.28 17.78 30.94
N LYS A 71 -73.03 18.78 31.78
CA LYS A 71 -71.83 19.61 31.72
C LYS A 71 -70.53 18.83 31.89
N VAL A 72 -70.50 17.85 32.79
CA VAL A 72 -69.33 16.97 32.99
C VAL A 72 -69.17 16.01 31.83
N ALA A 73 -70.27 15.45 31.31
CA ALA A 73 -70.24 14.62 30.12
C ALA A 73 -69.68 15.37 28.90
N LEU A 74 -70.08 16.62 28.69
CA LEU A 74 -69.54 17.47 27.62
C LEU A 74 -68.05 17.75 27.79
N ALA A 75 -67.61 18.09 29.01
CA ALA A 75 -66.18 18.31 29.30
C ALA A 75 -65.33 17.06 29.02
N LEU A 76 -65.81 15.88 29.42
CA LEU A 76 -65.13 14.62 29.12
C LEU A 76 -65.10 14.33 27.61
N LEU A 77 -66.16 14.65 26.87
CA LEU A 77 -66.17 14.51 25.41
C LEU A 77 -65.19 15.48 24.73
N ASP A 78 -65.06 16.71 25.24
CA ASP A 78 -64.07 17.67 24.75
C ASP A 78 -62.63 17.17 24.99
N GLU A 79 -62.36 16.61 26.18
CA GLU A 79 -61.06 16.01 26.49
C GLU A 79 -60.73 14.81 25.59
N ILE A 80 -61.70 13.91 25.35
CA ILE A 80 -61.53 12.77 24.44
C ILE A 80 -61.21 13.26 23.03
N ASN A 81 -61.95 14.26 22.51
CA ASN A 81 -61.72 14.83 21.19
C ASN A 81 -60.30 15.44 21.09
N ALA A 82 -59.88 16.24 22.08
CA ALA A 82 -58.54 16.83 22.10
C ALA A 82 -57.43 15.78 22.16
N LEU A 83 -57.63 14.70 22.93
CA LEU A 83 -56.70 13.56 22.97
C LEU A 83 -56.66 12.79 21.64
N GLU A 84 -57.80 12.63 20.97
CA GLU A 84 -57.86 12.01 19.65
C GLU A 84 -57.15 12.83 18.58
N GLU A 85 -57.37 14.15 18.56
CA GLU A 85 -56.65 15.08 17.67
C GLU A 85 -55.12 15.02 17.91
N THR A 86 -54.70 15.04 19.17
CA THR A 86 -53.29 14.92 19.55
C THR A 86 -52.72 13.58 19.06
N ARG A 87 -53.42 12.47 19.30
CA ARG A 87 -53.00 11.13 18.86
C ARG A 87 -52.89 11.05 17.33
N ILE A 88 -53.81 11.64 16.60
CA ILE A 88 -53.77 11.69 15.12
C ILE A 88 -52.53 12.48 14.66
N ASN A 89 -52.29 13.65 15.25
CA ASN A 89 -51.11 14.47 14.94
C ASN A 89 -49.79 13.74 15.24
N ASP A 90 -49.70 13.05 16.39
CA ASP A 90 -48.52 12.26 16.75
C ASP A 90 -48.29 11.11 15.78
N VAL A 91 -49.34 10.38 15.39
CA VAL A 91 -49.24 9.31 14.39
C VAL A 91 -48.77 9.85 13.04
N CYS A 92 -49.30 10.99 12.59
CA CYS A 92 -48.83 11.66 11.38
C CYS A 92 -47.35 12.07 11.48
N ARG A 93 -46.93 12.61 12.63
CA ARG A 93 -45.55 13.01 12.87
C ARG A 93 -44.60 11.80 12.87
N ILE A 94 -45.00 10.71 13.50
CA ILE A 94 -44.25 9.44 13.52
C ILE A 94 -44.10 8.89 12.11
N ALA A 95 -45.16 8.92 11.29
CA ALA A 95 -45.11 8.46 9.91
C ALA A 95 -44.09 9.26 9.08
N GLU A 96 -44.09 10.59 9.22
CA GLU A 96 -43.12 11.45 8.55
C GLU A 96 -41.68 11.20 9.03
N LEU A 97 -41.47 11.10 10.34
CA LEU A 97 -40.15 10.75 10.90
C LEU A 97 -39.65 9.38 10.41
N THR A 98 -40.54 8.40 10.33
CA THR A 98 -40.21 7.06 9.83
C THR A 98 -39.76 7.13 8.37
N LYS A 99 -40.44 7.91 7.53
CA LYS A 99 -40.05 8.12 6.13
C LYS A 99 -38.68 8.81 6.01
N GLN A 100 -38.43 9.82 6.84
CA GLN A 100 -37.13 10.51 6.88
C GLN A 100 -36.01 9.57 7.34
N LEU A 101 -36.28 8.72 8.33
CA LEU A 101 -35.35 7.71 8.83
C LEU A 101 -34.96 6.70 7.73
N GLU A 102 -35.94 6.17 7.00
CA GLU A 102 -35.66 5.24 5.90
C GLU A 102 -34.90 5.92 4.75
N SER A 103 -35.22 7.18 4.42
CA SER A 103 -34.45 7.94 3.42
C SER A 103 -33.00 8.18 3.86
N ALA A 104 -32.79 8.54 5.13
CA ALA A 104 -31.44 8.73 5.68
C ALA A 104 -30.65 7.41 5.68
N LYS A 105 -31.31 6.30 6.02
CA LYS A 105 -30.72 4.96 6.00
C LYS A 105 -30.31 4.53 4.59
N SER A 106 -31.15 4.79 3.57
CA SER A 106 -30.79 4.54 2.15
C SER A 106 -29.54 5.31 1.75
N LYS A 107 -29.48 6.61 2.05
CA LYS A 107 -28.31 7.45 1.73
C LYS A 107 -27.03 6.95 2.40
N LEU A 108 -27.12 6.52 3.67
CA LEU A 108 -25.98 5.92 4.37
C LEU A 108 -25.51 4.62 3.71
N ASN A 109 -26.44 3.79 3.23
CA ASN A 109 -26.09 2.57 2.52
C ASN A 109 -25.42 2.85 1.17
N GLU A 110 -25.93 3.80 0.40
CA GLU A 110 -25.32 4.25 -0.87
C GLU A 110 -23.90 4.78 -0.64
N GLN A 111 -23.67 5.59 0.40
CA GLN A 111 -22.34 6.06 0.76
C GLN A 111 -21.41 4.92 1.15
N ARG A 112 -21.90 3.94 1.92
CA ARG A 112 -21.12 2.76 2.29
C ARG A 112 -20.68 1.98 1.05
N GLU A 113 -21.60 1.70 0.13
CA GLU A 113 -21.30 0.99 -1.12
C GLU A 113 -20.30 1.75 -1.99
N HIS A 114 -20.42 3.08 -2.06
CA HIS A 114 -19.45 3.92 -2.76
C HIS A 114 -18.04 3.78 -2.18
N TYR A 115 -17.89 3.91 -0.86
CA TYR A 115 -16.57 3.79 -0.21
C TYR A 115 -16.00 2.37 -0.31
N GLU A 116 -16.84 1.34 -0.23
CA GLU A 116 -16.42 -0.05 -0.45
C GLU A 116 -15.85 -0.24 -1.87
N GLY A 117 -16.47 0.38 -2.88
CA GLY A 117 -15.95 0.40 -4.25
C GLY A 117 -14.61 1.13 -4.38
N VAL A 118 -14.47 2.32 -3.79
CA VAL A 118 -13.20 3.10 -3.80
C VAL A 118 -12.07 2.32 -3.11
N ILE A 119 -12.36 1.69 -1.98
CA ILE A 119 -11.38 0.87 -1.25
C ILE A 119 -10.98 -0.34 -2.09
N ALA A 120 -11.92 -1.02 -2.73
CA ALA A 120 -11.63 -2.17 -3.59
C ALA A 120 -10.78 -1.79 -4.80
N ASP A 121 -11.07 -0.66 -5.45
CA ASP A 121 -10.27 -0.16 -6.58
C ASP A 121 -8.86 0.26 -6.14
N GLY A 122 -8.76 1.00 -5.03
CA GLY A 122 -7.49 1.36 -4.42
C GLY A 122 -6.65 0.13 -4.05
N GLY A 123 -7.27 -0.90 -3.50
CA GLY A 123 -6.61 -2.18 -3.20
C GLY A 123 -6.04 -2.87 -4.44
N LYS A 124 -6.77 -2.88 -5.57
CA LYS A 124 -6.26 -3.42 -6.84
C LYS A 124 -5.06 -2.65 -7.34
N ARG A 125 -5.11 -1.31 -7.27
CA ARG A 125 -4.01 -0.45 -7.72
C ARG A 125 -2.75 -0.65 -6.88
N ILE A 126 -2.89 -0.79 -5.56
CA ILE A 126 -1.77 -1.10 -4.66
C ILE A 126 -1.15 -2.44 -5.05
N ALA A 127 -1.94 -3.50 -5.21
CA ALA A 127 -1.43 -4.82 -5.61
C ALA A 127 -0.70 -4.80 -6.97
N GLU A 128 -1.21 -4.02 -7.94
CA GLU A 128 -0.54 -3.82 -9.22
C GLU A 128 0.82 -3.13 -9.06
N LEU A 129 0.88 -2.05 -8.28
CA LEU A 129 2.11 -1.31 -8.02
C LEU A 129 3.14 -2.15 -7.26
N GLU A 130 2.72 -2.94 -6.28
CA GLU A 130 3.59 -3.88 -5.56
C GLU A 130 4.20 -4.90 -6.52
N LYS A 131 3.42 -5.44 -7.46
CA LYS A 131 3.92 -6.36 -8.48
C LYS A 131 4.95 -5.69 -9.40
N GLN A 132 4.67 -4.46 -9.85
CA GLN A 132 5.59 -3.70 -10.70
C GLN A 132 6.90 -3.37 -9.96
N CYS A 133 6.80 -3.03 -8.67
CA CYS A 133 7.96 -2.77 -7.82
C CYS A 133 8.84 -4.02 -7.69
N ALA A 134 8.25 -5.15 -7.31
CA ALA A 134 8.96 -6.44 -7.22
C ALA A 134 9.61 -6.85 -8.56
N GLU A 135 8.94 -6.61 -9.69
CA GLU A 135 9.51 -6.87 -11.01
C GLU A 135 10.70 -5.95 -11.33
N SER A 136 10.59 -4.66 -11.00
CA SER A 136 11.67 -3.69 -11.22
C SER A 136 12.90 -3.99 -10.36
N GLU A 137 12.71 -4.40 -9.11
CA GLU A 137 13.79 -4.84 -8.21
C GLU A 137 14.49 -6.07 -8.77
N ARG A 138 13.72 -7.05 -9.26
CA ARG A 138 14.29 -8.26 -9.88
C ARG A 138 15.11 -7.94 -11.12
N LYS A 139 14.63 -7.03 -11.97
CA LYS A 139 15.37 -6.57 -13.16
C LYS A 139 16.65 -5.82 -12.76
N ALA A 140 16.58 -4.97 -11.74
CA ALA A 140 17.76 -4.28 -11.24
C ALA A 140 18.83 -5.26 -10.76
N LEU A 141 18.44 -6.26 -9.97
CA LEU A 141 19.36 -7.32 -9.51
C LEU A 141 19.99 -8.09 -10.67
N SER A 142 19.18 -8.53 -11.65
CA SER A 142 19.67 -9.22 -12.86
C SER A 142 20.69 -8.37 -13.62
N ASN A 143 20.42 -7.07 -13.80
CA ASN A 143 21.33 -6.17 -14.48
C ASN A 143 22.66 -6.03 -13.73
N PHE A 144 22.63 -5.95 -12.39
CA PHE A 144 23.85 -5.88 -11.58
C PHE A 144 24.67 -7.18 -11.65
N GLU A 145 24.01 -8.35 -11.67
CA GLU A 145 24.67 -9.64 -11.87
C GLU A 145 25.36 -9.71 -13.24
N GLU A 146 24.69 -9.25 -14.30
CA GLU A 146 25.27 -9.17 -15.65
C GLU A 146 26.47 -8.21 -15.69
N CYS A 147 26.39 -7.05 -15.02
CA CYS A 147 27.52 -6.12 -14.92
C CYS A 147 28.70 -6.73 -14.17
N ALA A 148 28.47 -7.49 -13.10
CA ALA A 148 29.51 -8.19 -12.36
C ALA A 148 30.21 -9.24 -13.24
N ALA A 149 29.43 -10.07 -13.95
CA ALA A 149 29.98 -11.07 -14.88
C ALA A 149 30.78 -10.42 -16.02
N MET A 150 30.33 -9.28 -16.54
CA MET A 150 31.06 -8.54 -17.56
C MET A 150 32.38 -7.97 -17.04
N ALA A 151 32.39 -7.45 -15.80
CA ALA A 151 33.62 -6.96 -15.16
C ALA A 151 34.66 -8.07 -14.98
N GLU A 152 34.25 -9.25 -14.50
CA GLU A 152 35.12 -10.42 -14.41
C GLU A 152 35.69 -10.80 -15.78
N ARG A 153 34.86 -10.79 -16.83
CA ARG A 153 35.31 -11.11 -18.19
C ARG A 153 36.30 -10.09 -18.74
N ILE A 154 36.13 -8.81 -18.44
CA ILE A 154 37.10 -7.77 -18.80
C ILE A 154 38.43 -8.03 -18.10
N GLU A 155 38.41 -8.33 -16.81
CA GLU A 155 39.63 -8.64 -16.04
C GLU A 155 40.36 -9.87 -16.62
N GLU A 156 39.63 -10.94 -16.97
CA GLU A 156 40.21 -12.11 -17.65
C GLU A 156 40.88 -11.75 -18.99
N LEU A 157 40.22 -10.92 -19.80
CA LEU A 157 40.74 -10.49 -21.09
C LEU A 157 41.97 -9.59 -20.94
N GLU A 158 41.98 -8.69 -19.95
CA GLU A 158 43.13 -7.86 -19.61
C GLU A 158 44.32 -8.72 -19.18
N GLN A 159 44.10 -9.72 -18.32
CA GLN A 159 45.15 -10.67 -17.92
C GLN A 159 45.67 -11.47 -19.12
N ALA A 160 44.79 -11.91 -20.02
CA ALA A 160 45.16 -12.66 -21.23
C ALA A 160 46.00 -11.80 -22.18
N ASN A 161 45.59 -10.55 -22.43
CA ASN A 161 46.36 -9.59 -23.23
C ASN A 161 47.74 -9.35 -22.62
N THR A 162 47.83 -9.13 -21.31
CA THR A 162 49.11 -8.94 -20.61
C THR A 162 50.05 -10.14 -20.79
N ARG A 163 49.51 -11.38 -20.71
CA ARG A 163 50.27 -12.62 -20.95
C ARG A 163 50.73 -12.71 -22.42
N GLN A 164 49.86 -12.34 -23.36
CA GLN A 164 50.19 -12.34 -24.77
C GLN A 164 51.30 -11.33 -25.09
N ASP A 165 51.23 -10.12 -24.55
CA ASP A 165 52.26 -9.09 -24.70
C ASP A 165 53.62 -9.57 -24.13
N ALA A 166 53.62 -10.21 -22.96
CA ALA A 166 54.82 -10.81 -22.40
C ALA A 166 55.43 -11.90 -23.31
N ASN A 167 54.59 -12.75 -23.92
CA ASN A 167 55.04 -13.78 -24.85
C ASN A 167 55.57 -13.17 -26.16
N ILE A 168 54.91 -12.15 -26.71
CA ILE A 168 55.39 -11.42 -27.90
C ILE A 168 56.76 -10.80 -27.63
N ASN A 169 56.92 -10.13 -26.48
CA ASN A 169 58.20 -9.55 -26.08
C ASN A 169 59.29 -10.62 -25.97
N HIS A 170 59.00 -11.76 -25.33
CA HIS A 170 59.95 -12.86 -25.21
C HIS A 170 60.36 -13.45 -26.57
N GLN A 171 59.41 -13.60 -27.49
CA GLN A 171 59.71 -14.06 -28.87
C GLN A 171 60.54 -13.03 -29.64
N GLN A 172 60.27 -11.73 -29.49
CA GLN A 172 61.06 -10.67 -30.11
C GLN A 172 62.50 -10.63 -29.58
N GLU A 173 62.72 -10.82 -28.27
CA GLU A 173 64.06 -10.99 -27.71
C GLU A 173 64.79 -12.21 -28.30
N GLY A 174 64.09 -13.32 -28.53
CA GLY A 174 64.65 -14.52 -29.17
C GLY A 174 64.97 -14.35 -30.66
N VAL A 175 64.19 -13.56 -31.41
CA VAL A 175 64.38 -13.31 -32.85
C VAL A 175 65.42 -12.22 -33.12
N THR A 176 65.57 -11.23 -32.23
CA THR A 176 66.53 -10.13 -32.37
C THR A 176 67.97 -10.49 -31.99
N GLN A 177 68.25 -11.76 -31.70
CA GLN A 177 69.62 -12.25 -31.51
C GLN A 177 70.35 -12.38 -32.87
N SER A 178 70.56 -11.26 -33.57
CA SER A 178 71.45 -11.20 -34.71
C SER A 178 72.88 -11.40 -34.20
N VAL A 179 73.55 -12.44 -34.70
CA VAL A 179 74.97 -12.65 -34.38
C VAL A 179 75.76 -11.81 -35.37
N THR A 180 76.04 -10.56 -34.98
CA THR A 180 76.93 -9.67 -35.74
C THR A 180 78.35 -10.25 -35.72
N ARG A 181 78.93 -10.54 -36.89
CA ARG A 181 80.32 -11.00 -37.02
C ARG A 181 81.18 -9.94 -37.68
N TYR A 182 82.28 -9.58 -37.01
CA TYR A 182 83.27 -8.63 -37.48
C TYR A 182 84.41 -9.38 -38.17
N ILE A 183 84.76 -8.95 -39.38
CA ILE A 183 85.77 -9.60 -40.22
C ILE A 183 87.05 -8.77 -40.21
N TYR A 184 88.16 -9.42 -39.88
CA TYR A 184 89.48 -8.80 -39.90
C TYR A 184 90.45 -9.64 -40.73
N HIS A 185 91.27 -8.98 -41.53
CA HIS A 185 92.51 -9.58 -41.99
C HIS A 185 93.59 -9.32 -40.95
N TYR A 186 94.32 -10.35 -40.54
CA TYR A 186 95.38 -10.22 -39.56
C TYR A 186 96.67 -10.81 -40.09
N ASN A 187 97.80 -10.32 -39.55
CA ASN A 187 99.09 -11.00 -39.62
C ASN A 187 99.62 -11.15 -38.19
N ALA A 188 99.85 -12.38 -37.78
CA ALA A 188 100.30 -12.75 -36.46
C ALA A 188 101.72 -13.32 -36.52
N VAL A 189 102.54 -13.04 -35.51
CA VAL A 189 103.93 -13.51 -35.47
C VAL A 189 104.25 -14.21 -34.16
N ASN A 190 105.10 -15.21 -34.23
CA ASN A 190 105.69 -15.89 -33.08
C ASN A 190 107.17 -16.18 -33.38
N GLY A 191 108.06 -15.26 -33.01
CA GLY A 191 109.47 -15.36 -33.38
C GLY A 191 109.67 -15.08 -34.88
N SER A 192 110.30 -16.02 -35.59
CA SER A 192 110.49 -15.98 -37.05
C SER A 192 109.26 -16.44 -37.85
N ASP A 193 108.29 -17.08 -37.20
CA ASP A 193 107.12 -17.64 -37.87
C ASP A 193 106.00 -16.59 -37.94
N SER A 194 105.37 -16.48 -39.12
CA SER A 194 104.23 -15.60 -39.34
C SER A 194 103.03 -16.35 -39.91
N MET A 195 101.83 -15.97 -39.48
CA MET A 195 100.57 -16.50 -39.97
C MET A 195 99.61 -15.36 -40.28
N SER A 196 99.17 -15.26 -41.54
CA SER A 196 98.14 -14.33 -41.97
C SER A 196 96.85 -15.05 -42.34
N GLY A 197 95.71 -14.41 -42.09
CA GLY A 197 94.43 -14.98 -42.46
C GLY A 197 93.26 -14.03 -42.18
N ILE A 198 92.06 -14.56 -42.40
CA ILE A 198 90.81 -13.86 -42.10
C ILE A 198 90.25 -14.39 -40.78
N ALA A 199 90.02 -13.50 -39.82
CA ALA A 199 89.32 -13.79 -38.58
C ALA A 199 87.87 -13.29 -38.67
N ARG A 200 86.92 -14.17 -38.36
CA ARG A 200 85.50 -13.84 -38.20
C ARG A 200 85.18 -13.92 -36.70
N LEU A 201 84.94 -12.78 -36.07
CA LEU A 201 84.75 -12.65 -34.63
C LEU A 201 83.35 -12.16 -34.30
N THR A 202 82.76 -12.62 -33.20
CA THR A 202 81.45 -12.13 -32.72
C THR A 202 81.55 -10.82 -31.92
N PHE A 203 82.74 -10.22 -31.87
CA PHE A 203 83.03 -8.98 -31.17
C PHE A 203 83.98 -8.12 -32.01
N MET A 204 83.88 -6.80 -31.84
CA MET A 204 84.76 -5.84 -32.52
C MET A 204 86.02 -5.66 -31.68
N ILE A 205 87.20 -5.71 -32.30
CA ILE A 205 88.47 -5.46 -31.62
C ILE A 205 88.59 -3.95 -31.37
N LYS A 206 88.48 -3.51 -30.12
CA LYS A 206 88.61 -2.11 -29.70
C LYS A 206 89.67 -1.90 -28.63
N SER A 207 90.14 -2.98 -28.02
CA SER A 207 91.05 -2.96 -26.88
C SER A 207 92.12 -4.04 -26.98
N GLN A 208 93.12 -3.94 -26.10
CA GLN A 208 94.19 -4.95 -26.02
C GLN A 208 93.65 -6.33 -25.56
N SER A 209 92.64 -6.34 -24.70
CA SER A 209 91.96 -7.57 -24.27
C SER A 209 91.30 -8.30 -25.45
N ASP A 210 90.72 -7.55 -26.39
CA ASP A 210 90.11 -8.13 -27.60
C ASP A 210 91.16 -8.73 -28.55
N LEU A 211 92.32 -8.09 -28.65
CA LEU A 211 93.47 -8.63 -29.39
C LEU A 211 93.98 -9.93 -28.76
N ASP A 212 94.01 -10.01 -27.43
CA ASP A 212 94.43 -11.23 -26.73
C ASP A 212 93.39 -12.35 -26.87
N ALA A 213 92.09 -12.00 -26.94
CA ALA A 213 91.04 -12.93 -27.30
C ALA A 213 91.22 -13.48 -28.73
N LEU A 214 91.59 -12.64 -29.71
CA LEU A 214 91.96 -13.09 -31.05
C LEU A 214 93.17 -14.03 -31.00
N LYS A 215 94.25 -13.68 -30.31
CA LYS A 215 95.44 -14.56 -30.17
C LYS A 215 95.06 -15.91 -29.55
N SER A 216 94.20 -15.91 -28.54
CA SER A 216 93.68 -17.14 -27.91
C SER A 216 92.89 -17.98 -28.91
N ALA A 217 92.06 -17.35 -29.74
CA ALA A 217 91.32 -18.04 -30.80
C ALA A 217 92.25 -18.66 -31.84
N LEU A 218 93.30 -17.96 -32.27
CA LEU A 218 94.31 -18.50 -33.20
C LEU A 218 95.03 -19.73 -32.62
N SER A 219 95.33 -19.71 -31.34
CA SER A 219 95.93 -20.86 -30.65
C SER A 219 94.96 -22.04 -30.55
N LYS A 220 93.65 -21.80 -30.43
CA LYS A 220 92.62 -22.85 -30.29
C LYS A 220 92.23 -23.48 -31.62
N VAL A 221 92.07 -22.67 -32.67
CA VAL A 221 91.56 -23.12 -33.97
C VAL A 221 92.69 -23.53 -34.92
N GLY A 222 93.80 -22.79 -34.94
CA GLY A 222 94.91 -23.01 -35.87
C GLY A 222 96.19 -23.53 -35.21
N GLY A 223 96.19 -23.76 -33.88
CA GLY A 223 97.36 -24.22 -33.12
C GLY A 223 98.50 -23.19 -33.00
N PHE A 224 98.35 -21.99 -33.57
CA PHE A 224 99.39 -20.97 -33.63
C PHE A 224 99.35 -20.05 -32.39
N ARG A 225 100.40 -20.06 -31.57
CA ARG A 225 100.54 -19.15 -30.42
C ARG A 225 101.14 -17.82 -30.86
N ALA A 226 100.28 -16.91 -31.32
CA ALA A 226 100.69 -15.56 -31.68
C ALA A 226 101.26 -14.80 -30.46
N LYS A 227 102.50 -14.31 -30.55
CA LYS A 227 103.11 -13.42 -29.55
C LYS A 227 102.69 -11.96 -29.79
N ALA A 228 102.58 -11.57 -31.05
CA ALA A 228 102.12 -10.25 -31.46
C ALA A 228 101.26 -10.33 -32.75
N ILE A 229 100.40 -9.33 -32.94
CA ILE A 229 99.67 -9.09 -34.20
C ILE A 229 100.33 -7.87 -34.83
N THR A 230 100.99 -8.05 -35.98
CA THR A 230 101.79 -7.00 -36.63
C THR A 230 100.99 -6.21 -37.67
N SER A 231 99.88 -6.78 -38.15
CA SER A 231 98.92 -6.11 -39.02
C SER A 231 97.52 -6.56 -38.66
N LEU A 232 96.60 -5.60 -38.61
CA LEU A 232 95.18 -5.83 -38.40
C LEU A 232 94.38 -4.83 -39.24
N SER A 233 93.66 -5.34 -40.22
CA SER A 233 92.80 -4.54 -41.09
C SER A 233 91.37 -5.00 -40.95
N TYR A 234 90.48 -4.06 -40.61
CA TYR A 234 89.05 -4.33 -40.58
C TYR A 234 88.51 -4.42 -42.02
N LEU A 235 87.88 -5.54 -42.34
CA LEU A 235 87.34 -5.81 -43.67
C LEU A 235 85.84 -5.57 -43.78
N GLY A 236 85.12 -5.53 -42.65
CA GLY A 236 83.69 -5.26 -42.64
C GLY A 236 82.93 -6.07 -41.59
N CYS A 237 81.61 -5.97 -41.67
CA CYS A 237 80.67 -6.62 -40.77
C CYS A 237 79.73 -7.53 -41.57
N GLU A 238 79.54 -8.76 -41.11
CA GLU A 238 78.45 -9.63 -41.54
C GLU A 238 77.36 -9.61 -40.47
N GLU A 239 76.14 -9.31 -40.89
CA GLU A 239 74.95 -9.53 -40.07
C GLU A 239 74.30 -10.82 -40.57
N ASP A 240 74.35 -11.87 -39.75
CA ASP A 240 73.50 -13.06 -39.98
C ASP A 240 72.07 -12.66 -39.67
N SER A 241 71.40 -12.04 -40.63
CA SER A 241 69.95 -11.97 -40.65
C SER A 241 69.44 -13.39 -40.89
N LYS A 242 69.14 -14.12 -39.81
CA LYS A 242 68.27 -15.30 -39.92
C LYS A 242 66.94 -14.80 -40.46
N ARG A 243 66.71 -14.95 -41.78
CA ARG A 243 65.38 -14.88 -42.36
C ARG A 243 64.57 -16.10 -41.95
#